data_AF-A0A0C6FQ16-F1
#
_entry.id   AF-A0A0C6FQ16-F1
#
_cell.length_a   1.000
_cell.length_b   1.000
_cell.length_c   1.000
_cell.angle_alpha   90.00
_cell.angle_beta   90.00
_cell.angle_gamma   90.00
#
_symmetry.space_group_name_H-M   'P 1'
#
loop_
_entity.id
_entity.type
_entity.pdbx_description
1 polymer ?
#
loop_
_entity_poly.entity_id
_entity_poly.type
_entity_poly.pdbx_seq_one_letter_code
_entity_poly.pdbx_strand_id
1 'polypeptide(L)'
;MRTPPPSDLQYLPVHRYARDPYQQTAWERREAARRKAEQRERQRARGMPDAATVERALVDALRIYLTRDNTTLQRILDPAAVLLYARDLVLSRSYVAHEQDPEKPRYEPAAVVEAIRRRVMVPPRTSF
;
A
#
# COMPACT_ATOMS: atom_id res chain seq x y z
N MET A 1 57.19 19.82 25.38
CA MET A 1 56.20 19.47 26.43
C MET A 1 54.81 19.63 25.83
N ARG A 2 54.04 18.55 25.70
CA ARG A 2 52.66 18.58 25.17
C ARG A 2 51.71 18.90 26.32
N THR A 3 50.96 19.99 26.21
CA THR A 3 49.87 20.35 27.13
C THR A 3 48.78 19.28 27.06
N PRO A 4 48.27 18.78 28.21
CA PRO A 4 47.13 17.86 28.22
C PRO A 4 45.86 18.58 27.75
N PRO A 5 44.94 17.88 27.07
CA PRO A 5 43.67 18.47 26.64
C PRO A 5 42.82 18.85 27.87
N PRO A 6 41.99 19.91 27.77
CA PRO A 6 41.15 20.38 28.86
C PRO A 6 40.15 19.28 29.29
N SER A 7 40.06 19.09 30.60
CA SER A 7 39.22 18.10 31.32
C SER A 7 37.71 18.34 31.23
N ASP A 8 37.27 19.33 30.45
CA ASP A 8 35.87 19.74 30.33
C ASP A 8 35.11 19.04 29.20
N LEU A 9 35.76 18.10 28.50
CA LEU A 9 35.05 17.02 27.80
C LEU A 9 34.63 15.93 28.78
N GLN A 10 34.07 16.34 29.92
CA GLN A 10 33.36 15.46 30.83
C GLN A 10 32.30 14.74 30.01
N TYR A 11 32.46 13.42 29.95
CA TYR A 11 31.55 12.46 29.36
C TYR A 11 30.10 12.82 29.71
N LEU A 12 29.43 13.58 28.83
CA LEU A 12 27.99 13.78 28.94
C LEU A 12 27.40 12.38 28.75
N PRO A 13 26.69 11.82 29.75
CA PRO A 13 26.11 10.50 29.59
C PRO A 13 25.19 10.57 28.38
N VAL A 14 25.45 9.70 27.40
CA VAL A 14 24.67 9.54 26.14
C VAL A 14 23.16 9.42 26.42
N HIS A 15 22.80 9.09 27.67
CA HIS A 15 21.46 9.02 28.21
C HIS A 15 20.68 10.35 28.27
N ARG A 16 21.30 11.53 28.12
CA ARG A 16 20.53 12.80 28.11
C ARG A 16 19.62 12.95 26.88
N TYR A 17 19.85 12.15 25.84
CA TYR A 17 19.03 12.07 24.63
C TYR A 17 18.42 10.68 24.39
N ALA A 18 18.62 9.74 25.33
CA ALA A 18 17.99 8.43 25.25
C ALA A 18 16.50 8.60 25.55
N ARG A 19 15.72 8.84 24.50
CA ARG A 19 14.25 8.82 24.56
C ARG A 19 13.85 7.49 25.18
N ASP A 20 12.97 7.52 26.18
CA ASP A 20 12.41 6.32 26.78
C ASP A 20 11.93 5.37 25.65
N PRO A 21 12.39 4.11 25.59
CA PRO A 21 12.10 3.21 24.47
C PRO A 21 10.60 3.04 24.20
N TYR A 22 9.74 3.19 25.22
CA TYR A 22 8.29 3.21 25.06
C TYR A 22 7.78 4.49 24.38
N GLN A 23 8.37 5.64 24.68
CA GLN A 23 8.05 6.90 24.02
C GLN A 23 8.61 6.95 22.60
N GLN A 24 9.76 6.33 22.36
CA GLN A 24 10.36 6.21 21.03
C GLN A 24 9.51 5.34 20.12
N THR A 25 9.11 4.15 20.57
CA THR A 25 8.24 3.25 19.79
C THR A 25 6.85 3.85 19.53
N ALA A 26 6.25 4.55 20.50
CA ALA A 26 4.98 5.25 20.31
C ALA A 26 5.10 6.38 19.27
N TRP A 27 6.20 7.14 19.31
CA TRP A 27 6.48 8.19 18.34
C TRP A 27 6.71 7.61 16.94
N GLU A 28 7.50 6.55 16.80
CA GLU A 28 7.75 5.85 15.54
C GLU A 28 6.46 5.30 14.91
N ARG A 29 5.54 4.73 15.72
CA ARG A 29 4.22 4.28 15.22
C ARG A 29 3.37 5.43 14.71
N ARG A 30 3.33 6.56 15.43
CA ARG A 30 2.61 7.76 14.99
C ARG A 30 3.20 8.33 13.71
N GLU A 31 4.53 8.36 13.61
CA GLU A 31 5.23 8.87 12.44
C GLU A 31 5.04 7.96 11.21
N ALA A 32 5.11 6.65 11.39
CA ALA A 32 4.80 5.66 10.36
C ALA A 32 3.34 5.78 9.88
N ALA A 33 2.39 5.96 10.80
CA ALA A 33 0.99 6.21 10.48
C ALA A 33 0.80 7.51 9.67
N ARG A 34 1.50 8.59 10.05
CA ARG A 34 1.47 9.86 9.33
C ARG A 34 2.01 9.74 7.90
N ARG A 35 3.18 9.11 7.73
CA ARG A 35 3.77 8.86 6.40
C ARG A 35 2.84 8.03 5.51
N LYS A 36 2.17 7.02 6.08
CA LYS A 36 1.19 6.19 5.37
C LYS A 36 -0.11 6.95 5.04
N ALA A 37 -0.49 7.93 5.84
CA ALA A 37 -1.63 8.82 5.55
C ALA A 37 -1.28 9.79 4.40
N GLU A 38 -0.12 10.45 4.48
CA GLU A 38 0.39 11.33 3.42
C GLU A 38 0.56 10.58 2.09
N GLN A 39 1.03 9.32 2.12
CA GLN A 39 1.13 8.49 0.92
C GLN A 39 -0.24 8.18 0.31
N ARG A 40 -1.24 7.86 1.14
CA ARG A 40 -2.62 7.62 0.70
C ARG A 40 -3.25 8.90 0.14
N GLU A 41 -2.96 10.05 0.72
CA GLU A 41 -3.40 11.36 0.23
C GLU A 41 -2.81 11.68 -1.14
N ARG A 42 -1.51 11.45 -1.33
CA ARG A 42 -0.85 11.59 -2.64
C ARG A 42 -1.39 10.62 -3.68
N GLN A 43 -1.77 9.41 -3.28
CA GLN A 43 -2.41 8.44 -4.18
C GLN A 43 -3.84 8.84 -4.54
N ARG A 44 -4.64 9.32 -3.56
CA ARG A 44 -5.96 9.92 -3.78
C ARG A 44 -5.88 11.10 -4.75
N ALA A 45 -4.94 12.02 -4.52
CA ALA A 45 -4.72 13.18 -5.39
C ALA A 45 -4.30 12.81 -6.83
N ARG A 46 -3.74 11.61 -7.03
CA ARG A 46 -3.34 11.10 -8.36
C ARG A 46 -4.40 10.21 -9.02
N GLY A 47 -5.57 10.04 -8.40
CA GLY A 47 -6.62 9.16 -8.93
C GLY A 47 -6.16 7.71 -9.08
N MET A 48 -5.19 7.27 -8.27
CA MET A 48 -4.60 5.94 -8.36
C MET A 48 -5.11 5.07 -7.19
N PRO A 49 -5.59 3.84 -7.46
CA PRO A 49 -6.02 2.94 -6.39
C PRO A 49 -4.81 2.52 -5.54
N ASP A 50 -5.05 2.28 -4.25
CA ASP A 50 -4.04 1.74 -3.35
C ASP A 50 -3.87 0.22 -3.54
N ALA A 51 -2.75 -0.32 -3.06
CA ALA A 51 -2.40 -1.73 -3.29
C ALA A 51 -3.44 -2.72 -2.73
N ALA A 52 -4.04 -2.41 -1.58
CA ALA A 52 -5.06 -3.25 -0.96
C ALA A 52 -6.34 -3.31 -1.80
N THR A 53 -6.77 -2.19 -2.38
CA THR A 53 -7.91 -2.17 -3.31
C THR A 53 -7.65 -3.04 -4.53
N VAL A 54 -6.45 -2.94 -5.11
CA VAL A 54 -6.06 -3.73 -6.28
C VAL A 54 -6.02 -5.24 -5.96
N GLU A 55 -5.42 -5.63 -4.84
CA GLU A 55 -5.40 -7.03 -4.38
C GLU A 55 -6.79 -7.60 -4.21
N ARG A 56 -7.68 -6.87 -3.53
CA ARG A 56 -9.05 -7.30 -3.32
C ARG A 56 -9.79 -7.48 -4.64
N ALA A 57 -9.60 -6.55 -5.59
CA ALA A 57 -10.21 -6.66 -6.91
C ALA A 57 -9.68 -7.84 -7.72
N LEU A 58 -8.38 -8.17 -7.62
CA LEU A 58 -7.80 -9.35 -8.25
C LEU A 58 -8.39 -10.65 -7.68
N VAL A 59 -8.53 -10.73 -6.36
CA VAL A 59 -9.14 -11.89 -5.69
C VAL A 59 -10.62 -12.02 -6.07
N ASP A 60 -11.36 -10.91 -6.08
CA ASP A 60 -12.78 -10.91 -6.47
C ASP A 60 -12.96 -11.30 -7.94
N ALA A 61 -12.10 -10.78 -8.84
CA ALA A 61 -12.10 -11.14 -10.25
C ALA A 61 -11.81 -12.63 -10.46
N LEU A 62 -10.81 -13.16 -9.76
CA LEU A 62 -10.50 -14.58 -9.78
C LEU A 62 -11.68 -15.41 -9.27
N ARG A 63 -12.30 -15.00 -8.17
CA ARG A 63 -13.48 -15.69 -7.63
C ARG A 63 -14.61 -15.73 -8.64
N ILE A 64 -14.97 -14.58 -9.22
CA ILE A 64 -16.02 -14.49 -10.26
C ILE A 64 -15.70 -15.39 -11.44
N TYR A 65 -14.45 -15.36 -11.91
CA TYR A 65 -14.00 -16.19 -13.02
C TYR A 65 -14.19 -17.67 -12.70
N LEU A 66 -13.71 -18.13 -11.54
CA LEU A 66 -13.80 -19.53 -11.12
C LEU A 66 -15.23 -20.00 -10.82
N THR A 67 -16.11 -19.11 -10.35
CA THR A 67 -17.50 -19.46 -10.02
C THR A 67 -18.46 -19.34 -11.20
N ARG A 68 -17.99 -18.91 -12.38
CA ARG A 68 -18.86 -18.65 -13.53
C ARG A 68 -19.51 -19.93 -14.08
N ASP A 69 -18.76 -21.02 -14.13
CA ASP A 69 -19.24 -22.35 -14.52
C ASP A 69 -18.73 -23.44 -13.57
N ASN A 70 -19.53 -24.49 -13.35
CA ASN A 70 -19.17 -25.62 -12.48
C ASN A 70 -17.94 -26.42 -12.96
N THR A 71 -17.47 -26.21 -14.19
CA THR A 71 -16.30 -26.89 -14.78
C THR A 71 -15.04 -26.03 -14.78
N THR A 72 -15.11 -24.78 -14.31
CA THR A 72 -14.02 -23.81 -14.46
C THR A 72 -12.77 -24.19 -13.66
N LEU A 73 -12.93 -24.95 -12.57
CA LEU A 73 -11.80 -25.46 -11.78
C LEU A 73 -10.92 -26.47 -12.53
N GLN A 74 -11.40 -27.03 -13.63
CA GLN A 74 -10.68 -28.00 -14.47
C GLN A 74 -10.15 -27.38 -15.77
N ARG A 75 -10.45 -26.10 -16.03
CA ARG A 75 -10.03 -25.40 -17.25
C ARG A 75 -8.75 -24.61 -17.02
N ILE A 76 -8.01 -24.42 -18.11
CA ILE A 76 -6.89 -23.50 -18.17
C ILE A 76 -7.42 -22.09 -17.88
N LEU A 77 -6.84 -21.44 -16.88
CA LEU A 77 -7.18 -20.08 -16.51
C LEU A 77 -6.58 -19.11 -17.53
N ASP A 78 -7.41 -18.21 -18.09
CA ASP A 78 -6.95 -17.09 -18.90
C ASP A 78 -6.57 -15.90 -17.99
N PRO A 79 -5.27 -15.60 -17.81
CA PRO A 79 -4.84 -14.52 -16.92
C PRO A 79 -5.28 -13.15 -17.45
N ALA A 80 -5.36 -12.96 -18.77
CA ALA A 80 -5.76 -11.69 -19.35
C ALA A 80 -7.20 -11.35 -19.00
N ALA A 81 -8.10 -12.34 -19.10
CA ALA A 81 -9.50 -12.18 -18.69
C ALA A 81 -9.62 -11.79 -17.20
N VAL A 82 -8.87 -12.44 -16.30
CA VAL A 82 -8.90 -12.10 -14.86
C VAL A 82 -8.43 -10.66 -14.61
N LEU A 83 -7.36 -10.23 -15.27
CA LEU A 83 -6.85 -8.85 -15.12
C LEU A 83 -7.84 -7.81 -15.66
N LEU A 84 -8.53 -8.10 -16.77
CA LEU A 84 -9.59 -7.24 -17.30
C LEU A 84 -10.76 -7.13 -16.32
N TYR A 85 -11.22 -8.25 -15.75
CA TYR A 85 -12.26 -8.24 -14.72
C TYR A 85 -11.85 -7.44 -13.48
N ALA A 86 -10.60 -7.57 -13.05
CA ALA A 86 -10.09 -6.81 -11.90
C ALA A 86 -10.09 -5.30 -12.18
N ARG A 87 -9.66 -4.88 -13.37
CA ARG A 87 -9.73 -3.47 -13.81
C ARG A 87 -11.17 -2.95 -13.77
N ASP A 88 -12.10 -3.68 -14.36
CA ASP A 88 -13.50 -3.25 -14.47
C ASP A 88 -14.17 -3.18 -13.09
N LEU A 89 -13.84 -4.10 -12.18
CA LEU A 89 -14.26 -4.05 -10.78
C LEU A 89 -13.73 -2.82 -10.05
N VAL A 90 -12.44 -2.46 -10.23
CA VAL A 90 -11.87 -1.27 -9.60
C VAL A 90 -12.55 0.00 -10.13
N LEU A 91 -12.73 0.11 -11.44
CA LEU A 91 -13.35 1.27 -12.07
C LEU A 91 -14.81 1.41 -11.65
N SER A 92 -15.61 0.34 -11.75
CA SER A 92 -17.02 0.37 -11.36
C SER A 92 -17.19 0.74 -9.88
N ARG A 93 -16.39 0.15 -8.97
CA ARG A 93 -16.40 0.52 -7.55
C ARG A 93 -16.04 1.97 -7.31
N SER A 94 -15.05 2.50 -8.04
CA SER A 94 -14.66 3.91 -7.92
C SER A 94 -15.75 4.86 -8.41
N TYR A 95 -16.45 4.51 -9.48
CA TYR A 95 -17.55 5.32 -10.03
C TYR A 95 -18.73 5.33 -9.08
N VAL A 96 -19.15 4.16 -8.59
CA VAL A 96 -20.22 4.05 -7.58
C VAL A 96 -19.85 4.80 -6.30
N ALA A 97 -18.60 4.69 -5.85
CA ALA A 97 -18.14 5.39 -4.65
C ALA A 97 -18.17 6.91 -4.82
N HIS A 98 -17.80 7.42 -5.99
CA HIS A 98 -17.84 8.85 -6.31
C HIS A 98 -19.26 9.37 -6.49
N GLU A 99 -20.17 8.58 -7.07
CA GLU A 99 -21.60 8.91 -7.18
C GLU A 99 -22.27 9.01 -5.81
N GLN A 100 -21.88 8.15 -4.86
CA GLN A 100 -22.38 8.18 -3.48
C GLN A 100 -21.76 9.30 -2.64
N ASP A 101 -20.52 9.67 -2.94
CA ASP A 101 -19.74 10.65 -2.19
C ASP A 101 -18.73 11.33 -3.14
N PRO A 102 -19.02 12.56 -3.59
CA PRO A 102 -18.17 13.29 -4.53
C PRO A 102 -16.75 13.56 -4.03
N GLU A 103 -16.48 13.48 -2.72
CA GLU A 103 -15.13 13.64 -2.17
C GLU A 103 -14.23 12.43 -2.46
N LYS A 104 -14.81 11.27 -2.81
CA LYS A 104 -14.02 10.09 -3.16
C LYS A 104 -13.44 10.22 -4.55
N PRO A 105 -12.18 9.81 -4.78
CA PRO A 105 -11.55 9.95 -6.07
C PRO A 105 -12.18 9.00 -7.09
N ARG A 106 -12.47 9.54 -8.28
CA ARG A 106 -12.72 8.75 -9.47
C ARG A 106 -11.38 8.27 -10.02
N TYR A 107 -11.21 6.97 -10.21
CA TYR A 107 -9.95 6.44 -10.73
C TYR A 107 -9.87 6.55 -12.24
N GLU A 108 -8.68 6.90 -12.73
CA GLU A 108 -8.39 6.93 -14.15
C GLU A 108 -8.09 5.52 -14.68
N PRO A 109 -8.67 5.08 -15.82
CA PRO A 109 -8.43 3.74 -16.35
C PRO A 109 -6.96 3.38 -16.54
N ALA A 110 -6.15 4.33 -17.03
CA ALA A 110 -4.71 4.12 -17.20
C ALA A 110 -3.99 3.95 -15.85
N ALA A 111 -4.38 4.72 -14.83
CA ALA A 111 -3.80 4.62 -13.49
C ALA A 111 -4.13 3.28 -12.82
N VAL A 112 -5.35 2.75 -13.04
CA VAL A 112 -5.75 1.42 -12.56
C VAL A 112 -4.91 0.32 -13.21
N VAL A 113 -4.71 0.37 -14.53
CA VAL A 113 -3.88 -0.61 -15.25
C VAL A 113 -2.44 -0.60 -14.74
N GLU A 114 -1.85 0.58 -14.57
CA GLU A 114 -0.50 0.71 -14.02
C GLU A 114 -0.41 0.20 -12.56
N ALA A 115 -1.44 0.46 -11.75
CA ALA A 115 -1.50 -0.06 -10.38
C ALA A 115 -1.58 -1.60 -10.34
N ILE A 116 -2.40 -2.20 -11.21
CA ILE A 116 -2.50 -3.66 -11.38
C ILE A 116 -1.14 -4.23 -11.83
N ARG A 117 -0.54 -3.65 -12.88
CA ARG A 117 0.77 -4.08 -13.40
C ARG A 117 1.83 -4.07 -12.30
N ARG A 118 1.93 -2.96 -11.55
CA ARG A 118 2.87 -2.85 -10.43
C ARG A 118 2.60 -3.91 -9.39
N ARG A 119 1.34 -4.20 -9.07
CA ARG A 119 1.02 -5.16 -8.00
C ARG A 119 1.35 -6.60 -8.40
N VAL A 120 1.02 -6.99 -9.63
CA VAL A 120 1.28 -8.34 -10.16
C VAL A 120 2.79 -8.61 -10.27
N MET A 121 3.57 -7.58 -10.62
CA MET A 121 5.04 -7.70 -10.73
C MET A 121 5.76 -7.68 -9.37
N VAL A 122 5.07 -7.29 -8.29
CA VAL A 122 5.65 -7.38 -6.94
C VAL A 122 5.43 -8.80 -6.43
N PRO A 123 6.51 -9.57 -6.18
CA PRO A 123 6.37 -10.92 -5.66
C PRO A 123 5.66 -10.88 -4.31
N PRO A 124 4.91 -11.95 -3.94
CA PRO A 124 4.37 -12.06 -2.60
C PRO A 124 5.52 -11.95 -1.59
N ARG A 125 5.33 -11.20 -0.51
CA ARG A 125 6.28 -11.23 0.61
C ARG A 125 6.31 -12.67 1.08
N THR A 126 7.45 -13.31 0.86
CA THR A 126 7.71 -14.73 1.02
C THR A 126 6.93 -15.33 2.19
N SER A 127 5.99 -16.24 1.89
CA SER A 127 5.62 -17.34 2.79
C SER A 127 6.46 -18.53 2.35
N PHE A 128 7.62 -18.67 2.96
CA PHE A 128 8.36 -19.91 3.12
C PHE A 128 9.00 -19.86 4.50
#